data_AF-A0A7V8X7A4-F1
#
_entry.id   AF-A0A7V8X7A4-F1
#
_cell.length_a   1.000
_cell.length_b   1.000
_cell.length_c   1.000
_cell.angle_alpha   90.00
_cell.angle_beta   90.00
_cell.angle_gamma   90.00
#
_symmetry.space_group_name_H-M   'P 1'
#
loop_
_entity.id
_entity.type
_entity.pdbx_description
1 polymer ?
#
loop_
_entity_poly.entity_id
_entity_poly.type
_entity_poly.pdbx_seq_one_letter_code
_entity_poly.pdbx_strand_id
1 'polypeptide(L)'
;MERGVVRNLLGRLNARSSGDIIRIAERWQIPLSGNDARRHVGALYRTMTDIRAARTFYAHLTPEPAALVASLAVASSGLRTLAEIAELVSLPEGATRDAAVWLFYAGVLAREGDRQELPVGATPRLFQPRELEQVFTRVRDEIELGDMRRESLRSLMSILDDGDIEEAARAWGLQVIPGLRSRDQLTEELQRLMDEPDRVKRVSGTLSQDGTALWEAIREASERDGGMLLSDALVETGLLPSGSTSPRDALRAARILQALQDVERRLLIWHSYDNDGRRWLFVPHEIRHPGMRPRTLPLDPLTPVPDDDVTADPTCHPHALAWDLLTLMRELASHRSPVWQPGEPLARGWQRQINGQLWFAGEQTPPEGYTGFLLSLALMVGIIEPGTKPARSGADK
;
A
#
# COMPACT_ATOMS: atom_id res chain seq x y z
N MET A 1 -37.34 -7.21 5.35
CA MET A 1 -36.40 -6.34 6.10
C MET A 1 -35.16 -7.17 6.42
N GLU A 2 -34.22 -7.25 5.48
CA GLU A 2 -32.93 -7.91 5.71
C GLU A 2 -32.15 -7.07 6.74
N ARG A 3 -32.02 -7.59 7.97
CA ARG A 3 -31.07 -7.01 8.93
C ARG A 3 -29.68 -7.17 8.31
N GLY A 4 -29.07 -6.05 7.93
CA GLY A 4 -27.79 -6.01 7.23
C GLY A 4 -26.75 -6.88 7.93
N VAL A 5 -26.18 -7.82 7.17
CA VAL A 5 -25.06 -8.65 7.61
C VAL A 5 -23.97 -7.70 8.13
N VAL A 6 -23.62 -7.80 9.41
CA VAL A 6 -22.55 -6.99 9.99
C VAL A 6 -21.23 -7.43 9.33
N ARG A 7 -20.70 -6.58 8.46
CA ARG A 7 -19.46 -6.81 7.69
C ARG A 7 -18.20 -6.22 8.34
N ASN A 8 -18.33 -5.66 9.54
CA ASN A 8 -17.20 -5.08 10.26
C ASN A 8 -16.37 -6.17 10.97
N LEU A 9 -15.05 -5.99 10.98
CA LEU A 9 -14.11 -6.93 11.59
C LEU A 9 -14.33 -7.04 13.10
N LEU A 10 -14.54 -5.91 13.79
CA LEU A 10 -14.70 -5.89 15.24
C LEU A 10 -15.92 -6.70 15.72
N GLY A 11 -17.06 -6.58 15.02
CA GLY A 11 -18.27 -7.35 15.34
C GLY A 11 -18.05 -8.84 15.10
N ARG A 12 -17.25 -9.20 14.09
CA ARG A 12 -16.90 -10.60 13.79
C ARG A 12 -15.95 -11.20 14.80
N LEU A 13 -14.92 -10.49 15.21
CA LEU A 13 -14.02 -10.92 16.27
C LEU A 13 -14.79 -11.12 17.59
N ASN A 14 -15.70 -10.21 17.95
CA ASN A 14 -16.55 -10.37 19.14
C ASN A 14 -17.55 -11.55 19.05
N ALA A 15 -17.82 -12.07 17.86
CA ALA A 15 -18.69 -13.24 17.67
C ALA A 15 -17.91 -14.58 17.73
N ARG A 16 -16.58 -14.53 17.74
CA ARG A 16 -15.73 -15.73 17.81
C ARG A 16 -15.66 -16.30 19.22
N SER A 17 -15.44 -17.61 19.32
CA SER A 17 -15.13 -18.24 20.60
C SER A 17 -13.74 -17.83 21.08
N SER A 18 -13.47 -17.91 22.39
CA SER A 18 -12.14 -17.60 22.93
C SER A 18 -11.04 -18.49 22.33
N GLY A 19 -11.35 -19.75 22.00
CA GLY A 19 -10.42 -20.65 21.33
C GLY A 19 -10.08 -20.21 19.90
N ASP A 20 -11.06 -19.69 19.16
CA ASP A 20 -10.81 -19.12 17.83
C ASP A 20 -9.97 -17.85 17.91
N ILE A 21 -10.19 -17.00 18.91
CA ILE A 21 -9.41 -15.77 19.14
C ILE A 21 -7.92 -16.10 19.36
N ILE A 22 -7.63 -17.14 20.15
CA ILE A 22 -6.25 -17.60 20.37
C ILE A 22 -5.64 -18.12 19.05
N ARG A 23 -6.37 -18.92 18.28
CA ARG A 23 -5.89 -19.42 16.98
C ARG A 23 -5.62 -18.28 15.98
N ILE A 24 -6.50 -17.29 15.93
CA ILE A 24 -6.30 -16.10 15.09
C ILE A 24 -5.02 -15.38 15.54
N ALA A 25 -4.84 -15.17 16.85
CA ALA A 25 -3.65 -14.51 17.37
C ALA A 25 -2.36 -15.27 17.05
N GLU A 26 -2.36 -16.60 17.10
CA GLU A 26 -1.21 -17.41 16.68
C GLU A 26 -0.86 -17.19 15.20
N ARG A 27 -1.87 -17.14 14.31
CA ARG A 27 -1.66 -16.90 12.87
C ARG A 27 -1.12 -15.51 12.56
N TRP A 28 -1.53 -14.52 13.35
CA TRP A 28 -1.01 -13.15 13.27
C TRP A 28 0.23 -12.92 14.16
N GLN A 29 0.70 -13.96 14.86
CA GLN A 29 1.84 -13.94 15.79
C GLN A 29 1.72 -12.86 16.87
N ILE A 30 0.51 -12.67 17.41
CA ILE A 30 0.21 -11.67 18.43
C ILE A 30 0.37 -12.30 19.82
N PRO A 31 1.24 -11.77 20.70
CA PRO A 31 1.37 -12.27 22.05
C PRO A 31 0.16 -11.84 22.87
N LEU A 32 -0.76 -12.78 23.11
CA LEU A 32 -1.88 -12.56 24.03
C LEU A 32 -1.42 -12.81 25.47
N SER A 33 -1.78 -11.90 26.37
CA SER A 33 -1.53 -12.04 27.82
C SER A 33 -2.82 -11.88 28.61
N GLY A 34 -2.92 -12.61 29.72
CA GLY A 34 -4.12 -12.65 30.57
C GLY A 34 -5.32 -13.36 29.91
N ASN A 35 -6.44 -13.42 30.65
CA ASN A 35 -7.67 -14.12 30.23
C ASN A 35 -8.83 -13.16 29.84
N ASP A 36 -8.52 -11.92 29.45
CA ASP A 36 -9.54 -10.95 29.05
C ASP A 36 -9.82 -11.01 27.54
N ALA A 37 -10.91 -11.67 27.17
CA ALA A 37 -11.34 -11.81 25.79
C ALA A 37 -11.58 -10.46 25.09
N ARG A 38 -12.07 -9.43 25.79
CA ARG A 38 -12.28 -8.11 25.17
C ARG A 38 -10.96 -7.44 24.85
N ARG A 39 -9.97 -7.58 25.74
CA ARG A 39 -8.61 -7.09 25.50
C ARG A 39 -7.95 -7.80 24.33
N HIS A 40 -8.13 -9.13 24.22
CA HIS A 40 -7.62 -9.91 23.09
C HIS A 40 -8.24 -9.50 21.76
N VAL A 41 -9.57 -9.35 21.71
CA VAL A 41 -10.28 -8.84 20.52
C VAL A 41 -9.78 -7.44 20.13
N GLY A 42 -9.60 -6.55 21.11
CA GLY A 42 -9.06 -5.21 20.85
C GLY A 42 -7.62 -5.24 20.32
N ALA A 43 -6.77 -6.15 20.80
CA ALA A 43 -5.42 -6.33 20.30
C ALA A 43 -5.42 -6.88 18.87
N LEU A 44 -6.21 -7.92 18.60
CA LEU A 44 -6.40 -8.48 17.25
C LEU A 44 -6.89 -7.41 16.29
N TYR A 45 -7.95 -6.69 16.62
CA TYR A 45 -8.50 -5.66 15.76
C TYR A 45 -7.45 -4.60 15.38
N ARG A 46 -6.69 -4.09 16.35
CA ARG A 46 -5.63 -3.11 16.08
C ARG A 46 -4.53 -3.67 15.19
N THR A 47 -4.06 -4.88 15.45
CA THR A 47 -2.99 -5.48 14.63
C THR A 47 -3.49 -5.81 13.22
N MET A 48 -4.67 -6.41 13.09
CA MET A 48 -5.22 -6.81 11.79
C MET A 48 -5.59 -5.63 10.89
N THR A 49 -5.81 -4.45 11.48
CA THR A 49 -6.05 -3.19 10.74
C THR A 49 -4.78 -2.36 10.53
N ASP A 50 -3.66 -2.74 11.14
CA ASP A 50 -2.37 -2.10 10.90
C ASP A 50 -1.77 -2.62 9.59
N ILE A 51 -1.54 -1.70 8.64
CA ILE A 51 -0.97 -2.03 7.33
C ILE A 51 0.40 -2.73 7.43
N ARG A 52 1.23 -2.40 8.43
CA ARG A 52 2.56 -3.01 8.60
C ARG A 52 2.44 -4.49 9.01
N ALA A 53 1.48 -4.80 9.86
CA ALA A 53 1.18 -6.17 10.25
C ALA A 53 0.55 -6.94 9.07
N ALA A 54 -0.35 -6.31 8.32
CA ALA A 54 -0.96 -6.94 7.15
C ALA A 54 0.04 -7.24 6.03
N ARG A 55 1.01 -6.35 5.76
CA ARG A 55 2.13 -6.62 4.84
C ARG A 55 2.92 -7.85 5.28
N THR A 56 3.26 -7.90 6.56
CA THR A 56 3.99 -9.04 7.14
C THR A 56 3.16 -10.31 7.01
N PHE A 57 1.88 -10.28 7.36
CA PHE A 57 0.98 -11.42 7.23
C PHE A 57 0.88 -11.90 5.77
N TYR A 58 0.68 -10.98 4.83
CA TYR A 58 0.55 -11.29 3.41
C TYR A 58 1.81 -11.94 2.83
N ALA A 59 3.00 -11.46 3.22
CA ALA A 59 4.29 -11.99 2.77
C ALA A 59 4.54 -13.46 3.20
N HIS A 60 3.81 -13.96 4.21
CA HIS A 60 3.91 -15.35 4.67
C HIS A 60 2.80 -16.27 4.13
N LEU A 61 1.90 -15.74 3.30
CA LEU A 61 0.87 -16.57 2.66
C LEU A 61 1.50 -17.46 1.60
N THR A 62 1.02 -18.70 1.51
CA THR A 62 1.30 -19.53 0.33
C THR A 62 0.54 -18.98 -0.89
N PRO A 63 0.88 -19.41 -2.11
CA PRO A 63 0.28 -18.86 -3.33
C PRO A 63 -1.26 -18.93 -3.34
N GLU A 64 -1.87 -19.98 -2.81
CA GLU A 64 -3.32 -20.19 -2.87
C GLU A 64 -4.08 -19.23 -1.94
N PRO A 65 -3.79 -19.12 -0.63
CA PRO A 65 -4.37 -18.09 0.23
C PRO A 65 -4.11 -16.67 -0.28
N ALA A 66 -2.91 -16.39 -0.80
CA ALA A 66 -2.58 -15.07 -1.35
C ALA A 66 -3.48 -14.74 -2.56
N ALA A 67 -3.71 -15.70 -3.45
CA ALA A 67 -4.59 -15.55 -4.61
C ALA A 67 -6.07 -15.36 -4.22
N LEU A 68 -6.54 -16.05 -3.17
CA LEU A 68 -7.88 -15.85 -2.60
C LEU A 68 -8.05 -14.44 -2.04
N VAL A 69 -7.12 -13.99 -1.19
CA VAL A 69 -7.14 -12.63 -0.61
C VAL A 69 -7.10 -11.58 -1.72
N ALA A 70 -6.25 -11.80 -2.72
CA ALA A 70 -6.14 -10.90 -3.86
C ALA A 70 -7.45 -10.78 -4.62
N SER A 71 -8.03 -11.91 -5.03
CA SER A 71 -9.23 -11.93 -5.85
C SER A 71 -10.44 -11.33 -5.10
N LEU A 72 -10.55 -11.59 -3.80
CA LEU A 72 -11.62 -11.03 -2.96
C LEU A 72 -11.47 -9.53 -2.71
N ALA A 73 -10.25 -9.00 -2.65
CA ALA A 73 -10.00 -7.55 -2.52
C ALA A 73 -10.43 -6.75 -3.76
N VAL A 74 -10.37 -7.36 -4.95
CA VAL A 74 -10.77 -6.69 -6.22
C VAL A 74 -12.25 -6.89 -6.55
N ALA A 75 -12.79 -8.06 -6.22
CA ALA A 75 -14.15 -8.42 -6.54
C ALA A 75 -15.14 -7.82 -5.53
N SER A 76 -15.53 -6.56 -5.76
CA SER A 76 -16.53 -5.75 -5.03
C SER A 76 -17.32 -6.50 -3.94
N SER A 77 -17.17 -6.07 -2.67
CA SER A 77 -17.77 -6.58 -1.42
C SER A 77 -19.08 -7.41 -1.51
N GLY A 78 -18.97 -8.63 -2.05
CA GLY A 78 -20.07 -9.56 -2.23
C GLY A 78 -19.90 -10.81 -1.36
N LEU A 79 -21.01 -11.32 -0.85
CA LEU A 79 -21.06 -12.66 -0.24
C LEU A 79 -20.91 -13.69 -1.36
N ARG A 80 -19.91 -14.58 -1.28
CA ARG A 80 -19.63 -15.59 -2.32
C ARG A 80 -19.57 -17.00 -1.75
N THR A 81 -20.11 -17.96 -2.47
CA THR A 81 -19.93 -19.38 -2.19
C THR A 81 -18.51 -19.84 -2.54
N LEU A 82 -18.09 -21.00 -2.02
CA LEU A 82 -16.78 -21.56 -2.35
C LEU A 82 -16.61 -21.82 -3.86
N ALA A 83 -17.67 -22.25 -4.55
CA ALA A 83 -17.63 -22.48 -5.99
C ALA A 83 -17.38 -21.18 -6.77
N GLU A 84 -18.08 -20.10 -6.41
CA GLU A 84 -17.86 -18.77 -7.02
C GLU A 84 -16.46 -18.23 -6.74
N ILE A 85 -15.89 -18.52 -5.57
CA ILE A 85 -14.49 -18.15 -5.25
C ILE A 85 -13.50 -18.99 -6.06
N ALA A 86 -13.75 -20.29 -6.20
CA ALA A 86 -12.89 -21.20 -6.97
C ALA A 86 -12.82 -20.77 -8.45
N GLU A 87 -13.96 -20.43 -9.03
CA GLU A 87 -14.06 -19.88 -10.38
C GLU A 87 -13.32 -18.54 -10.50
N LEU A 88 -13.54 -17.62 -9.56
CA LEU A 88 -12.90 -16.31 -9.55
C LEU A 88 -11.37 -16.39 -9.50
N VAL A 89 -10.82 -17.29 -8.68
CA VAL A 89 -9.36 -17.45 -8.50
C VAL A 89 -8.77 -18.42 -9.53
N SER A 90 -9.60 -19.10 -10.33
CA SER A 90 -9.19 -20.16 -11.27
C SER A 90 -8.40 -21.28 -10.57
N LEU A 91 -8.88 -21.72 -9.40
CA LEU A 91 -8.29 -22.82 -8.61
C LEU A 91 -9.26 -23.99 -8.48
N PRO A 92 -8.77 -25.24 -8.31
CA PRO A 92 -9.62 -26.38 -7.99
C PRO A 92 -10.37 -26.17 -6.68
N GLU A 93 -11.64 -26.57 -6.61
CA GLU A 93 -12.49 -26.34 -5.43
C GLU A 93 -11.88 -26.90 -4.13
N GLY A 94 -11.19 -28.03 -4.19
CA GLY A 94 -10.48 -28.61 -3.04
C GLY A 94 -9.40 -27.67 -2.48
N ALA A 95 -8.52 -27.16 -3.36
CA ALA A 95 -7.47 -26.21 -2.97
C ALA A 95 -8.06 -24.88 -2.48
N THR A 96 -9.12 -24.40 -3.14
CA THR A 96 -9.86 -23.21 -2.70
C THR A 96 -10.46 -23.40 -1.31
N ARG A 97 -11.03 -24.58 -1.03
CA ARG A 97 -11.60 -24.91 0.28
C ARG A 97 -10.54 -24.91 1.36
N ASP A 98 -9.41 -25.56 1.13
CA ASP A 98 -8.31 -25.61 2.12
C ASP A 98 -7.74 -24.22 2.42
N ALA A 99 -7.53 -23.41 1.37
CA ALA A 99 -7.09 -22.02 1.51
C ALA A 99 -8.13 -21.16 2.24
N ALA A 100 -9.42 -21.30 1.92
CA ALA A 100 -10.50 -20.56 2.56
C ALA A 100 -10.67 -20.94 4.04
N VAL A 101 -10.54 -22.22 4.38
CA VAL A 101 -10.56 -22.71 5.77
C VAL A 101 -9.39 -22.13 6.55
N TRP A 102 -8.19 -22.15 5.96
CA TRP A 102 -7.01 -21.55 6.59
C TRP A 102 -7.22 -20.04 6.86
N LEU A 103 -7.70 -19.29 5.86
CA LEU A 103 -7.97 -17.85 5.98
C LEU A 103 -9.10 -17.54 6.96
N PHE A 104 -10.11 -18.41 7.07
CA PHE A 104 -11.18 -18.28 8.07
C PHE A 104 -10.64 -18.45 9.49
N TYR A 105 -9.75 -19.43 9.72
CA TYR A 105 -9.09 -19.60 11.02
C TYR A 105 -8.01 -18.54 11.30
N ALA A 106 -7.48 -17.88 10.27
CA ALA A 106 -6.66 -16.69 10.42
C ALA A 106 -7.49 -15.41 10.64
N GLY A 107 -8.84 -15.51 10.65
CA GLY A 107 -9.73 -14.36 10.84
C GLY A 107 -9.82 -13.42 9.64
N VAL A 108 -9.22 -13.78 8.50
CA VAL A 108 -9.23 -12.98 7.26
C VAL A 108 -10.56 -13.10 6.54
N LEU A 109 -11.19 -14.28 6.60
CA LEU A 109 -12.52 -14.53 6.06
C LEU A 109 -13.56 -14.67 7.17
N ALA A 110 -14.76 -14.21 6.87
CA ALA A 110 -15.95 -14.39 7.67
C ALA A 110 -17.03 -15.13 6.88
N ARG A 111 -17.95 -15.78 7.60
CA ARG A 111 -19.07 -16.52 7.02
C ARG A 111 -20.37 -15.81 7.31
N GLU A 112 -21.30 -15.87 6.36
CA GLU A 112 -22.68 -15.49 6.61
C GLU A 112 -23.28 -16.37 7.72
N GLY A 113 -24.00 -15.75 8.67
CA GLY A 113 -24.64 -16.52 9.73
C GLY A 113 -23.71 -17.04 10.84
N ASP A 114 -22.57 -16.43 11.14
CA ASP A 114 -21.74 -16.83 12.32
C ASP A 114 -22.51 -16.85 13.67
N ARG A 115 -23.72 -16.27 13.74
CA ARG A 115 -24.65 -16.37 14.87
C ARG A 115 -25.96 -17.10 14.59
N GLN A 116 -26.26 -17.47 13.35
CA GLN A 116 -27.52 -18.10 12.95
C GLN A 116 -27.23 -19.35 12.13
N GLU A 117 -27.81 -20.47 12.56
CA GLU A 117 -27.81 -21.69 11.76
C GLU A 117 -28.37 -21.38 10.38
N LEU A 118 -27.60 -21.75 9.35
CA LEU A 118 -28.05 -21.62 7.97
C LEU A 118 -29.27 -22.53 7.77
N PRO A 119 -30.28 -22.10 6.99
CA PRO A 119 -31.37 -22.97 6.60
C PRO A 119 -30.84 -24.27 5.98
N VAL A 120 -31.52 -25.39 6.23
CA VAL A 120 -31.14 -26.69 5.68
C VAL A 120 -31.06 -26.60 4.15
N GLY A 121 -29.89 -26.89 3.58
CA GLY A 121 -29.61 -26.82 2.14
C GLY A 121 -29.01 -25.49 1.64
N ALA A 122 -28.87 -24.47 2.49
CA ALA A 122 -28.21 -23.22 2.12
C ALA A 122 -26.68 -23.35 2.16
N THR A 123 -26.01 -22.97 1.06
CA THR A 123 -24.55 -23.00 0.95
C THR A 123 -23.94 -21.83 1.72
N PRO A 124 -22.94 -22.05 2.59
CA PRO A 124 -22.31 -20.97 3.34
C PRO A 124 -21.63 -19.99 2.39
N ARG A 125 -21.94 -18.71 2.54
CA ARG A 125 -21.27 -17.64 1.81
C ARG A 125 -20.16 -17.03 2.66
N LEU A 126 -19.02 -16.81 2.03
CA LEU A 126 -17.82 -16.24 2.60
C LEU A 126 -17.66 -14.81 2.09
N PHE A 127 -17.05 -13.98 2.91
CA PHE A 127 -16.67 -12.61 2.55
C PHE A 127 -15.47 -12.17 3.39
N GLN A 128 -14.78 -11.15 2.89
CA GLN A 128 -13.73 -10.47 3.65
C GLN A 128 -14.36 -9.30 4.43
N PRO A 129 -14.11 -9.17 5.76
CA PRO A 129 -14.52 -7.99 6.51
C PRO A 129 -13.98 -6.70 5.88
N ARG A 130 -14.77 -5.63 5.91
CA ARG A 130 -14.50 -4.39 5.16
C ARG A 130 -13.13 -3.79 5.47
N GLU A 131 -12.72 -3.80 6.73
CA GLU A 131 -11.44 -3.24 7.17
C GLU A 131 -10.27 -4.05 6.61
N LEU A 132 -10.40 -5.38 6.52
CA LEU A 132 -9.38 -6.23 5.91
C LEU A 132 -9.35 -6.10 4.40
N GLU A 133 -10.52 -6.00 3.75
CA GLU A 133 -10.62 -5.72 2.32
C GLU A 133 -9.83 -4.45 1.96
N GLN A 134 -10.03 -3.36 2.71
CA GLN A 134 -9.31 -2.10 2.52
C GLN A 134 -7.80 -2.25 2.71
N VAL A 135 -7.39 -2.88 3.81
CA VAL A 135 -5.96 -3.05 4.13
C VAL A 135 -5.26 -3.95 3.11
N PHE A 136 -5.84 -5.08 2.72
CA PHE A 136 -5.22 -5.98 1.74
C PHE A 136 -5.29 -5.45 0.32
N THR A 137 -6.31 -4.67 -0.04
CA THR A 137 -6.31 -3.91 -1.31
C THR A 137 -5.10 -2.97 -1.34
N ARG A 138 -4.85 -2.25 -0.25
CA ARG A 138 -3.69 -1.36 -0.15
C ARG A 138 -2.36 -2.12 -0.24
N VAL A 139 -2.20 -3.26 0.45
CA VAL A 139 -0.99 -4.10 0.32
C VAL A 139 -0.75 -4.51 -1.14
N ARG A 140 -1.82 -4.87 -1.85
CA ARG A 140 -1.73 -5.23 -3.26
C ARG A 140 -1.37 -4.07 -4.16
N ASP A 141 -2.02 -2.93 -3.98
CA ASP A 141 -1.70 -1.71 -4.72
C ASP A 141 -0.21 -1.37 -4.55
N GLU A 142 0.35 -1.54 -3.34
CA GLU A 142 1.78 -1.33 -3.07
C GLU A 142 2.70 -2.36 -3.77
N ILE A 143 2.30 -3.63 -3.84
CA ILE A 143 3.05 -4.67 -4.57
C ILE A 143 3.02 -4.39 -6.08
N GLU A 144 1.87 -4.00 -6.61
CA GLU A 144 1.68 -3.68 -8.03
C GLU A 144 2.42 -2.41 -8.44
N LEU A 145 2.62 -1.45 -7.53
CA LEU A 145 3.46 -0.26 -7.76
C LEU A 145 4.95 -0.60 -7.94
N GLY A 146 5.41 -1.77 -7.45
CA GLY A 146 6.76 -2.28 -7.67
C GLY A 146 7.87 -1.47 -7.01
N ASP A 147 9.00 -1.32 -7.72
CA ASP A 147 10.19 -0.66 -7.18
C ASP A 147 10.01 0.87 -7.09
N MET A 148 10.13 1.38 -5.87
CA MET A 148 9.87 2.75 -5.50
C MET A 148 11.08 3.49 -4.96
N ARG A 149 12.23 2.83 -4.85
CA ARG A 149 13.41 3.33 -4.14
C ARG A 149 14.02 4.60 -4.75
N ARG A 150 13.74 4.86 -6.03
CA ARG A 150 14.27 6.00 -6.79
C ARG A 150 13.32 7.20 -6.88
N GLU A 151 12.12 7.09 -6.31
CA GLU A 151 11.16 8.19 -6.40
C GLU A 151 11.49 9.35 -5.48
N SER A 152 10.95 10.50 -5.86
CA SER A 152 10.93 11.68 -5.00
C SER A 152 10.03 11.45 -3.78
N LEU A 153 10.41 12.02 -2.64
CA LEU A 153 9.59 12.06 -1.43
C LEU A 153 8.19 12.61 -1.70
N ARG A 154 8.04 13.56 -2.64
CA ARG A 154 6.72 14.08 -3.03
C ARG A 154 5.85 13.00 -3.67
N SER A 155 6.39 12.24 -4.62
CA SER A 155 5.69 11.11 -5.24
C SER A 155 5.34 10.06 -4.18
N LEU A 156 6.28 9.74 -3.29
CA LEU A 156 6.06 8.79 -2.20
C LEU A 156 4.92 9.22 -1.27
N MET A 157 4.86 10.50 -0.88
CA MET A 157 3.81 11.05 -0.02
C MET A 157 2.43 11.08 -0.68
N SER A 158 2.33 11.20 -2.01
CA SER A 158 1.04 11.14 -2.71
C SER A 158 0.32 9.79 -2.58
N ILE A 159 1.06 8.72 -2.23
CA ILE A 159 0.52 7.34 -2.15
C ILE A 159 0.00 7.01 -0.75
N LEU A 160 0.42 7.76 0.27
CA LEU A 160 -0.05 7.58 1.65
C LEU A 160 -1.52 7.96 1.79
N ASP A 161 -2.25 7.39 2.74
CA ASP A 161 -3.58 7.91 3.07
C ASP A 161 -3.48 9.13 4.01
N ASP A 162 -4.61 9.82 4.21
CA ASP A 162 -4.65 11.00 5.08
C ASP A 162 -4.28 10.65 6.53
N GLY A 163 -4.64 9.44 6.98
CA GLY A 163 -4.34 8.95 8.32
C GLY A 163 -2.83 8.82 8.58
N ASP A 164 -2.09 8.27 7.63
CA ASP A 164 -0.63 8.15 7.70
C ASP A 164 0.04 9.53 7.69
N ILE A 165 -0.44 10.46 6.85
CA ILE A 165 0.08 11.84 6.79
C ILE A 165 -0.15 12.55 8.13
N GLU A 166 -1.34 12.42 8.71
CA GLU A 166 -1.66 13.01 10.02
C GLU A 166 -0.86 12.39 11.17
N GLU A 167 -0.68 11.06 11.17
CA GLU A 167 0.12 10.36 12.18
C GLU A 167 1.60 10.78 12.09
N ALA A 168 2.15 10.85 10.88
CA ALA A 168 3.49 11.35 10.65
C ALA A 168 3.62 12.81 11.09
N ALA A 169 2.71 13.70 10.69
CA ALA A 169 2.72 15.11 11.08
C ALA A 169 2.81 15.29 12.60
N ARG A 170 2.02 14.52 13.37
CA ARG A 170 2.10 14.51 14.84
C ARG A 170 3.48 14.05 15.35
N ALA A 171 4.05 13.01 14.75
CA ALA A 171 5.37 12.51 15.15
C ALA A 171 6.52 13.50 14.82
N TRP A 172 6.35 14.33 13.79
CA TRP A 172 7.28 15.42 13.44
C TRP A 172 7.03 16.71 14.24
N GLY A 173 6.06 16.72 15.16
CA GLY A 173 5.79 17.82 16.07
C GLY A 173 4.83 18.89 15.52
N LEU A 174 4.09 18.58 14.45
CA LEU A 174 3.01 19.44 13.96
C LEU A 174 1.75 19.22 14.80
N GLN A 175 1.07 20.32 15.14
CA GLN A 175 -0.27 20.23 15.71
C GLN A 175 -1.28 19.94 14.59
N VAL A 176 -1.79 18.72 14.59
CA VAL A 176 -2.85 18.29 13.67
C VAL A 176 -4.18 18.40 14.39
N ILE A 177 -5.06 19.25 13.87
CA ILE A 177 -6.48 19.27 14.25
C ILE A 177 -7.26 18.68 13.06
N PRO A 178 -7.93 17.53 13.24
CA PRO A 178 -8.63 16.86 12.16
C PRO A 178 -9.61 17.79 11.43
N GLY A 179 -9.54 17.81 10.10
CA GLY A 179 -10.43 18.61 9.24
C GLY A 179 -10.11 20.11 9.13
N LEU A 180 -9.14 20.64 9.89
CA LEU A 180 -8.72 22.05 9.77
C LEU A 180 -7.56 22.29 8.80
N ARG A 181 -6.73 21.28 8.57
CA ARG A 181 -5.60 21.35 7.63
C ARG A 181 -5.85 20.42 6.47
N SER A 182 -5.59 20.89 5.26
CA SER A 182 -5.68 20.02 4.08
C SER A 182 -4.50 19.05 4.04
N ARG A 183 -4.70 17.92 3.35
CA ARG A 183 -3.65 16.95 3.06
C ARG A 183 -2.41 17.61 2.43
N ASP A 184 -2.61 18.52 1.48
CA ASP A 184 -1.53 19.19 0.76
C ASP A 184 -0.71 20.09 1.70
N GLN A 185 -1.38 20.84 2.59
CA GLN A 185 -0.70 21.68 3.58
C GLN A 185 0.16 20.85 4.53
N LEU A 186 -0.37 19.73 5.04
CA LEU A 186 0.39 18.82 5.91
C LEU A 186 1.57 18.19 5.15
N THR A 187 1.37 17.84 3.88
CA THR A 187 2.41 17.26 3.03
C THR A 187 3.56 18.24 2.80
N GLU A 188 3.25 19.49 2.45
CA GLU A 188 4.26 20.54 2.25
C GLU A 188 5.03 20.88 3.52
N GLU A 189 4.33 21.00 4.67
CA GLU A 189 4.99 21.26 5.94
C GLU A 189 5.89 20.08 6.37
N LEU A 190 5.43 18.84 6.21
CA LEU A 190 6.24 17.65 6.49
C LEU A 190 7.49 17.59 5.63
N GLN A 191 7.38 17.86 4.32
CA GLN A 191 8.55 17.91 3.44
C GLN A 191 9.56 18.97 3.88
N ARG A 192 9.08 20.15 4.31
CA ARG A 192 9.94 21.20 4.85
C ARG A 192 10.66 20.76 6.12
N LEU A 193 9.97 20.08 7.03
CA LEU A 193 10.58 19.56 8.26
C LEU A 193 11.56 18.42 7.99
N MET A 194 11.27 17.55 7.03
CA MET A 194 12.16 16.46 6.61
C MET A 194 13.44 16.98 5.96
N ASP A 195 13.40 18.16 5.35
CA ASP A 195 14.57 18.86 4.80
C ASP A 195 15.43 19.55 5.88
N GLU A 196 15.01 19.60 7.15
CA GLU A 196 15.79 20.18 8.25
C GLU A 196 16.64 19.12 8.97
N PRO A 197 17.99 19.17 8.91
CA PRO A 197 18.86 18.15 9.52
C PRO A 197 18.62 17.95 11.03
N ASP A 198 18.40 19.03 11.76
CA ASP A 198 18.16 18.99 13.20
C ASP A 198 16.76 18.46 13.57
N ARG A 199 15.80 18.51 12.64
CA ARG A 199 14.50 17.86 12.82
C ARG A 199 14.62 16.37 12.62
N VAL A 200 15.27 15.93 11.54
CA VAL A 200 15.54 14.51 11.27
C VAL A 200 16.23 13.87 12.48
N LYS A 201 17.31 14.49 12.99
CA LYS A 201 18.03 14.00 14.19
C LYS A 201 17.16 13.92 15.44
N ARG A 202 16.26 14.89 15.65
CA ARG A 202 15.35 14.87 16.80
C ARG A 202 14.34 13.74 16.68
N VAL A 203 13.74 13.56 15.50
CA VAL A 203 12.75 12.50 15.27
C VAL A 203 13.41 11.12 15.40
N SER A 204 14.59 10.92 14.79
CA SER A 204 15.34 9.66 14.92
C SER A 204 15.82 9.41 16.36
N GLY A 205 16.12 10.47 17.13
CA GLY A 205 16.49 10.37 18.55
C GLY A 205 15.35 9.93 19.48
N THR A 206 14.10 9.87 19.00
CA THR A 206 12.94 9.36 19.77
C THR A 206 12.58 7.91 19.47
N LEU A 207 13.36 7.24 18.61
CA LEU A 207 13.13 5.85 18.26
C LEU A 207 13.46 4.93 19.45
N SER A 208 12.79 3.77 19.49
CA SER A 208 13.22 2.67 20.37
C SER A 208 14.61 2.16 19.97
N GLN A 209 15.22 1.34 20.82
CA GLN A 209 16.52 0.72 20.52
C GLN A 209 16.48 -0.07 19.20
N ASP A 210 15.43 -0.86 18.98
CA ASP A 210 15.27 -1.67 17.76
C ASP A 210 14.96 -0.79 16.55
N GLY A 211 14.12 0.23 16.72
CA GLY A 211 13.85 1.21 15.66
C GLY A 211 15.09 1.98 15.25
N THR A 212 15.96 2.35 16.20
CA THR A 212 17.25 3.01 15.95
C THR A 212 18.18 2.09 15.17
N ALA A 213 18.28 0.82 15.56
CA ALA A 213 19.11 -0.17 14.85
C ALA A 213 18.64 -0.35 13.40
N LEU A 214 17.32 -0.48 13.17
CA LEU A 214 16.75 -0.55 11.82
C LEU A 214 17.01 0.71 11.02
N TRP A 215 16.80 1.87 11.62
CA TRP A 215 17.05 3.17 10.99
C TRP A 215 18.48 3.29 10.48
N GLU A 216 19.48 3.03 11.33
CA GLU A 216 20.89 3.18 10.94
C GLU A 216 21.30 2.15 9.87
N ALA A 217 20.93 0.88 10.03
CA ALA A 217 21.24 -0.17 9.04
C ALA A 217 20.64 0.14 7.65
N ILE A 218 19.36 0.53 7.61
CA ILE A 218 18.68 0.82 6.35
C ILE A 218 19.16 2.13 5.75
N ARG A 219 19.48 3.15 6.56
CA ARG A 219 20.05 4.40 6.09
C ARG A 219 21.40 4.17 5.41
N GLU A 220 22.27 3.37 6.02
CA GLU A 220 23.57 3.02 5.44
C GLU A 220 23.40 2.22 4.14
N ALA A 221 22.55 1.21 4.15
CA ALA A 221 22.25 0.40 2.96
C ALA A 221 21.60 1.24 1.83
N SER A 222 20.79 2.23 2.19
CA SER A 222 20.20 3.16 1.21
C SER A 222 21.24 4.02 0.52
N GLU A 223 22.33 4.34 1.22
CA GLU A 223 23.46 5.08 0.65
C GLU A 223 24.28 4.23 -0.32
N ARG A 224 24.48 2.95 0.00
CA ARG A 224 25.27 2.02 -0.81
C ARG A 224 24.49 1.49 -2.02
N ASP A 225 23.31 0.94 -1.78
CA ASP A 225 22.59 0.07 -2.72
C ASP A 225 21.12 0.51 -2.94
N GLY A 226 20.74 1.69 -2.43
CA GLY A 226 19.39 2.23 -2.56
C GLY A 226 18.35 1.60 -1.64
N GLY A 227 18.76 0.68 -0.75
CA GLY A 227 17.92 0.10 0.29
C GLY A 227 18.39 -1.31 0.67
N MET A 228 17.56 -2.05 1.39
CA MET A 228 17.82 -3.44 1.80
C MET A 228 16.53 -4.25 1.85
N LEU A 229 16.61 -5.55 1.59
CA LEU A 229 15.48 -6.47 1.84
C LEU A 229 15.11 -6.47 3.33
N LEU A 230 13.80 -6.55 3.63
CA LEU A 230 13.32 -6.61 5.02
C LEU A 230 13.97 -7.77 5.79
N SER A 231 14.09 -8.96 5.18
CA SER A 231 14.71 -10.12 5.82
C SER A 231 16.14 -9.81 6.26
N ASP A 232 16.90 -9.13 5.42
CA ASP A 232 18.32 -8.87 5.62
C ASP A 232 18.50 -7.79 6.68
N ALA A 233 17.67 -6.74 6.66
CA ALA A 233 17.65 -5.70 7.68
C ALA A 233 17.31 -6.27 9.07
N LEU A 234 16.37 -7.21 9.14
CA LEU A 234 16.02 -7.87 10.40
C LEU A 234 17.14 -8.79 10.90
N VAL A 235 17.90 -9.44 10.02
CA VAL A 235 19.07 -10.24 10.41
C VAL A 235 20.22 -9.35 10.87
N GLU A 236 20.51 -8.27 10.15
CA GLU A 236 21.60 -7.33 10.47
C GLU A 236 21.38 -6.65 11.84
N THR A 237 20.12 -6.32 12.16
CA THR A 237 19.76 -5.73 13.45
C THR A 237 19.59 -6.74 14.59
N GLY A 238 19.76 -8.04 14.31
CA GLY A 238 19.60 -9.12 15.30
C GLY A 238 18.15 -9.37 15.73
N LEU A 239 17.17 -8.81 15.01
CA LEU A 239 15.74 -9.07 15.20
C LEU A 239 15.34 -10.46 14.66
N LEU A 240 16.08 -10.98 13.68
CA LEU A 240 15.99 -12.34 13.19
C LEU A 240 17.35 -13.06 13.27
N PRO A 241 17.36 -14.38 13.54
CA PRO A 241 18.57 -15.19 13.39
C PRO A 241 19.01 -15.28 11.93
N SER A 242 20.31 -15.39 11.69
CA SER A 242 20.86 -15.61 10.35
C SER A 242 20.23 -16.84 9.68
N GLY A 243 19.81 -16.69 8.42
CA GLY A 243 19.12 -17.74 7.66
C GLY A 243 17.64 -17.92 8.00
N SER A 244 17.06 -17.12 8.91
CA SER A 244 15.63 -17.13 9.22
C SER A 244 14.90 -16.10 8.38
N THR A 245 13.81 -16.51 7.73
CA THR A 245 12.94 -15.61 6.94
C THR A 245 11.74 -15.09 7.73
N SER A 246 11.38 -15.76 8.83
CA SER A 246 10.26 -15.40 9.70
C SER A 246 10.63 -15.50 11.18
N PRO A 247 9.95 -14.76 12.08
CA PRO A 247 10.08 -14.99 13.51
C PRO A 247 9.49 -16.36 13.89
N ARG A 248 10.06 -16.98 14.94
CA ARG A 248 9.61 -18.29 15.44
C ARG A 248 8.52 -18.19 16.50
N ASP A 249 8.39 -17.02 17.13
CA ASP A 249 7.56 -16.79 18.29
C ASP A 249 6.87 -15.42 18.24
N ALA A 250 5.71 -15.33 18.88
CA ALA A 250 4.86 -14.13 18.89
C ALA A 250 5.51 -12.92 19.57
N LEU A 251 6.38 -13.14 20.57
CA LEU A 251 7.07 -12.04 21.25
C LEU A 251 8.04 -11.35 20.29
N ARG A 252 8.83 -12.13 19.55
CA ARG A 252 9.74 -11.60 18.53
C ARG A 252 8.99 -10.93 17.39
N ALA A 253 7.88 -11.51 16.93
CA ALA A 253 7.04 -10.90 15.90
C ALA A 253 6.50 -9.53 16.36
N ALA A 254 6.04 -9.42 17.60
CA ALA A 254 5.60 -8.14 18.17
C ALA A 254 6.74 -7.12 18.29
N ARG A 255 7.95 -7.56 18.67
CA ARG A 255 9.14 -6.70 18.72
C ARG A 255 9.50 -6.16 17.33
N ILE A 256 9.47 -7.01 16.30
CA ILE A 256 9.68 -6.61 14.90
C ILE A 256 8.62 -5.61 14.46
N LEU A 257 7.35 -5.90 14.71
CA LEU A 257 6.25 -5.00 14.34
C LEU A 257 6.38 -3.64 15.01
N GLN A 258 6.74 -3.60 16.31
CA GLN A 258 6.96 -2.35 17.04
C GLN A 258 8.11 -1.54 16.43
N ALA A 259 9.23 -2.20 16.11
CA ALA A 259 10.37 -1.54 15.49
C ALA A 259 10.03 -0.95 14.12
N LEU A 260 9.28 -1.70 13.29
CA LEU A 260 8.77 -1.22 12.00
C LEU A 260 7.77 -0.08 12.15
N GLN A 261 6.84 -0.16 13.10
CA GLN A 261 5.91 0.92 13.41
C GLN A 261 6.66 2.20 13.82
N ASP A 262 7.70 2.07 14.65
CA ASP A 262 8.47 3.22 15.11
C ASP A 262 9.09 4.01 13.95
N VAL A 263 9.69 3.32 12.98
CA VAL A 263 10.39 3.95 11.85
C VAL A 263 9.46 4.34 10.70
N GLU A 264 8.47 3.50 10.36
CA GLU A 264 7.58 3.74 9.22
C GLU A 264 6.48 4.77 9.53
N ARG A 265 5.96 4.84 10.77
CA ARG A 265 4.96 5.87 11.14
C ARG A 265 5.57 7.26 11.15
N ARG A 266 6.87 7.35 11.40
CA ARG A 266 7.65 8.59 11.33
C ARG A 266 8.10 8.90 9.90
N LEU A 267 7.75 8.08 8.91
CA LEU A 267 8.19 8.23 7.51
C LEU A 267 9.71 8.36 7.35
N LEU A 268 10.49 7.83 8.30
CA LEU A 268 11.95 7.79 8.20
C LEU A 268 12.36 6.68 7.22
N ILE A 269 11.72 5.51 7.35
CA ILE A 269 11.91 4.38 6.46
C ILE A 269 10.64 4.19 5.64
N TRP A 270 10.86 3.98 4.35
CA TRP A 270 9.84 3.67 3.36
C TRP A 270 10.03 2.24 2.88
N HIS A 271 8.99 1.68 2.28
CA HIS A 271 9.04 0.33 1.73
C HIS A 271 8.68 0.31 0.26
N SER A 272 9.11 -0.74 -0.41
CA SER A 272 8.87 -1.02 -1.81
C SER A 272 8.87 -2.53 -2.03
N TYR A 273 8.50 -2.96 -3.23
CA TYR A 273 8.51 -4.37 -3.62
C TYR A 273 9.39 -4.56 -4.84
N ASP A 274 10.21 -5.61 -4.83
CA ASP A 274 10.91 -6.02 -6.04
C ASP A 274 9.98 -6.82 -6.97
N ASN A 275 10.50 -7.22 -8.13
CA ASN A 275 9.77 -8.02 -9.12
C ASN A 275 9.33 -9.40 -8.59
N ASP A 276 9.97 -9.88 -7.52
CA ASP A 276 9.59 -11.14 -6.85
C ASP A 276 8.54 -10.92 -5.75
N GLY A 277 8.05 -9.68 -5.58
CA GLY A 277 7.10 -9.30 -4.53
C GLY A 277 7.71 -9.29 -3.13
N ARG A 278 9.04 -9.28 -3.00
CA ARG A 278 9.72 -9.20 -1.71
C ARG A 278 9.82 -7.77 -1.26
N ARG A 279 9.62 -7.57 0.03
CA ARG A 279 9.60 -6.24 0.65
C ARG A 279 11.02 -5.72 0.84
N TRP A 280 11.29 -4.57 0.24
CA TRP A 280 12.48 -3.75 0.45
C TRP A 280 12.16 -2.59 1.39
N LEU A 281 13.15 -2.16 2.16
CA LEU A 281 13.13 -0.97 2.98
C LEU A 281 14.21 0.00 2.50
N PHE A 282 13.90 1.29 2.49
CA PHE A 282 14.84 2.33 2.05
C PHE A 282 14.56 3.67 2.73
N VAL A 283 15.55 4.56 2.67
CA VAL A 283 15.43 5.96 3.10
C VAL A 283 15.46 6.87 1.87
N PRO A 284 14.42 7.68 1.64
CA PRO A 284 14.39 8.65 0.54
C PRO A 284 15.60 9.59 0.58
N HIS A 285 16.06 10.02 -0.60
CA HIS A 285 17.24 10.86 -0.74
C HIS A 285 17.13 12.16 0.07
N GLU A 286 15.95 12.76 0.11
CA GLU A 286 15.64 14.00 0.84
C GLU A 286 15.84 13.87 2.35
N ILE A 287 15.56 12.69 2.90
CA ILE A 287 15.72 12.41 4.34
C ILE A 287 17.17 12.02 4.65
N ARG A 288 17.87 11.38 3.70
CA ARG A 288 19.31 11.05 3.82
C ARG A 288 20.19 12.29 3.78
N HIS A 289 19.83 13.25 2.92
CA HIS A 289 20.60 14.48 2.67
C HIS A 289 19.72 15.73 2.86
N PRO A 290 19.25 15.98 4.10
CA PRO A 290 18.43 17.15 4.38
C PRO A 290 19.20 18.44 4.09
N GLY A 291 18.57 19.42 3.45
CA GLY A 291 19.14 20.72 3.14
C GLY A 291 20.03 20.77 1.89
N MET A 292 20.21 19.64 1.18
CA MET A 292 20.95 19.60 -0.08
C MET A 292 20.13 20.04 -1.29
N ARG A 293 18.81 20.19 -1.15
CA ARG A 293 17.98 20.82 -2.18
C ARG A 293 18.22 22.32 -2.18
N PRO A 294 18.65 22.93 -3.30
CA PRO A 294 18.65 24.38 -3.40
C PRO A 294 17.21 24.86 -3.22
N ARG A 295 16.92 25.49 -2.08
CA ARG A 295 15.60 26.06 -1.75
C ARG A 295 15.12 27.12 -2.74
N THR A 296 16.06 27.59 -3.55
CA THR A 296 15.91 28.44 -4.71
C THR A 296 17.11 28.13 -5.59
N LEU A 297 16.91 27.54 -6.77
CA LEU A 297 17.72 28.02 -7.89
C LEU A 297 17.40 29.52 -7.95
N PRO A 298 18.38 30.44 -7.89
CA PRO A 298 18.09 31.82 -8.21
C PRO A 298 17.57 31.79 -9.64
N LEU A 299 16.25 31.85 -9.79
CA LEU A 299 15.65 32.13 -11.07
C LEU A 299 16.15 33.51 -11.42
N ASP A 300 16.82 33.64 -12.57
CA ASP A 300 17.16 34.95 -13.07
C ASP A 300 15.88 35.81 -13.06
N PRO A 301 15.96 37.08 -12.64
CA PRO A 301 14.80 37.95 -12.58
C PRO A 301 14.09 37.91 -13.93
N LEU A 302 12.81 37.52 -13.90
CA LEU A 302 11.94 37.45 -15.07
C LEU A 302 12.09 38.77 -15.83
N THR A 303 12.67 38.70 -17.03
CA THR A 303 12.77 39.86 -17.90
C THR A 303 11.37 40.07 -18.47
N PRO A 304 10.71 41.22 -18.22
CA PRO A 304 9.40 41.47 -18.80
C PRO A 304 9.53 41.38 -20.32
N VAL A 305 8.75 40.47 -20.92
CA VAL A 305 8.60 40.38 -22.37
C VAL A 305 7.93 41.69 -22.82
N PRO A 306 8.43 42.38 -23.86
CA PRO A 306 7.80 43.58 -24.39
C PRO A 306 6.32 43.30 -24.71
N ASP A 307 5.43 44.23 -24.38
CA ASP A 307 3.98 44.07 -24.64
C ASP A 307 3.68 43.79 -26.12
N ASP A 308 4.56 44.23 -27.02
CA ASP A 308 4.48 44.03 -28.46
C ASP A 308 4.72 42.56 -28.90
N ASP A 309 5.36 41.76 -28.04
CA ASP A 309 5.68 40.34 -28.26
C ASP A 309 4.66 39.39 -27.59
N VAL A 310 3.65 39.92 -26.89
CA VAL A 310 2.63 39.13 -26.18
C VAL A 310 1.31 39.14 -26.96
N THR A 311 1.07 38.10 -27.75
CA THR A 311 -0.28 37.82 -28.26
C THR A 311 -1.14 37.26 -27.13
N ALA A 312 -2.17 38.01 -26.73
CA ALA A 312 -3.20 37.54 -25.80
C ALA A 312 -4.01 36.42 -26.46
N ASP A 313 -3.62 35.17 -26.19
CA ASP A 313 -4.40 34.00 -26.58
C ASP A 313 -5.68 33.98 -25.71
N PRO A 314 -6.90 33.81 -26.27
CA PRO A 314 -8.07 33.56 -25.45
C PRO A 314 -7.79 32.34 -24.57
N THR A 315 -8.23 32.39 -23.31
CA THR A 315 -8.14 31.29 -22.34
C THR A 315 -9.01 30.10 -22.78
N CYS A 316 -8.61 29.44 -23.85
CA CYS A 316 -8.72 28.01 -23.99
C CYS A 316 -7.40 27.47 -23.43
N HIS A 317 -7.42 26.31 -22.79
CA HIS A 317 -6.19 25.57 -22.51
C HIS A 317 -6.02 24.55 -23.64
N PRO A 318 -5.69 24.96 -24.88
CA PRO A 318 -5.61 24.04 -26.03
C PRO A 318 -4.58 22.93 -25.79
N HIS A 319 -3.66 23.16 -24.85
CA HIS A 319 -2.59 22.25 -24.47
C HIS A 319 -2.89 21.44 -23.21
N ALA A 320 -4.06 21.53 -22.59
CA ALA A 320 -4.40 20.70 -21.42
C ALA A 320 -4.27 19.20 -21.74
N LEU A 321 -4.74 18.79 -22.91
CA LEU A 321 -4.59 17.41 -23.38
C LEU A 321 -3.13 17.04 -23.65
N ALA A 322 -2.36 17.96 -24.23
CA ALA A 322 -0.93 17.76 -24.48
C ALA A 322 -0.14 17.66 -23.18
N TRP A 323 -0.50 18.45 -22.17
CA TRP A 323 0.07 18.40 -20.82
C TRP A 323 -0.21 17.05 -20.15
N ASP A 324 -1.44 16.56 -20.24
CA ASP A 324 -1.83 15.26 -19.69
C ASP A 324 -1.12 14.11 -20.40
N LEU A 325 -0.99 14.21 -21.73
CA LEU A 325 -0.23 13.26 -22.53
C LEU A 325 1.25 13.27 -22.12
N LEU A 326 1.88 14.43 -21.96
CA LEU A 326 3.27 14.55 -21.52
C LEU A 326 3.47 14.03 -20.09
N THR A 327 2.50 14.29 -19.20
CA THR A 327 2.51 13.79 -17.82
C THR A 327 2.45 12.27 -17.82
N LEU A 328 1.54 11.68 -18.58
CA LEU A 328 1.47 10.24 -18.77
C LEU A 328 2.77 9.69 -19.35
N MET A 329 3.31 10.31 -20.41
CA MET A 329 4.55 9.88 -21.06
C MET A 329 5.75 9.95 -20.11
N ARG A 330 5.83 10.97 -19.26
CA ARG A 330 6.85 11.08 -18.21
C ARG A 330 6.75 9.92 -17.23
N GLU A 331 5.54 9.60 -16.79
CA GLU A 331 5.33 8.47 -15.88
C GLU A 331 5.65 7.14 -16.59
N LEU A 332 5.29 6.95 -17.86
CA LEU A 332 5.64 5.74 -18.63
C LEU A 332 7.15 5.63 -18.92
N ALA A 333 7.85 6.75 -19.04
CA ALA A 333 9.30 6.76 -19.16
C ALA A 333 10.01 6.46 -17.83
N SER A 334 9.29 6.53 -16.70
CA SER A 334 9.83 6.11 -15.41
C SER A 334 10.00 4.59 -15.38
N HIS A 335 10.87 4.08 -14.49
CA HIS A 335 11.13 2.64 -14.33
C HIS A 335 9.90 1.81 -13.87
N ARG A 336 8.72 2.43 -13.76
CA ARG A 336 7.47 1.87 -13.24
C ARG A 336 6.40 1.64 -14.31
N SER A 337 6.74 1.74 -15.60
CA SER A 337 5.75 1.62 -16.67
C SER A 337 5.00 0.29 -16.60
N PRO A 338 3.66 0.29 -16.47
CA PRO A 338 2.87 -0.91 -16.54
C PRO A 338 2.94 -1.45 -17.97
N VAL A 339 2.92 -2.78 -18.11
CA VAL A 339 2.72 -3.40 -19.41
C VAL A 339 1.27 -3.15 -19.82
N TRP A 340 1.07 -2.14 -20.65
CA TRP A 340 -0.24 -1.77 -21.15
C TRP A 340 -0.54 -2.44 -22.49
N GLN A 341 -1.76 -2.96 -22.64
CA GLN A 341 -2.27 -3.49 -23.90
C GLN A 341 -3.36 -2.55 -24.46
N PRO A 342 -3.36 -2.30 -25.77
CA PRO A 342 -4.43 -1.53 -26.40
C PRO A 342 -5.80 -2.12 -26.12
N GLY A 343 -6.71 -1.29 -25.57
CA GLY A 343 -8.07 -1.69 -25.20
C GLY A 343 -8.25 -2.14 -23.76
N GLU A 344 -7.17 -2.36 -23.00
CA GLU A 344 -7.24 -2.62 -21.56
C GLU A 344 -7.03 -1.32 -20.76
N PRO A 345 -7.79 -1.10 -19.67
CA PRO A 345 -7.54 0.04 -18.79
C PRO A 345 -6.21 -0.15 -18.03
N LEU A 346 -5.53 0.95 -17.71
CA LEU A 346 -4.37 0.90 -16.80
C LEU A 346 -4.76 0.32 -15.44
N ALA A 347 -3.80 -0.29 -14.75
CA ALA A 347 -3.99 -0.71 -13.37
C ALA A 347 -4.48 0.46 -12.49
N ARG A 348 -5.43 0.19 -11.60
CA ARG A 348 -6.09 1.24 -10.79
C ARG A 348 -5.11 2.02 -9.91
N GLY A 349 -4.11 1.35 -9.32
CA GLY A 349 -3.07 2.02 -8.53
C GLY A 349 -2.32 3.08 -9.34
N TRP A 350 -2.00 2.75 -10.59
CA TRP A 350 -1.38 3.66 -11.55
C TRP A 350 -2.29 4.82 -11.92
N GLN A 351 -3.57 4.54 -12.16
CA GLN A 351 -4.57 5.58 -12.42
C GLN A 351 -4.65 6.57 -11.26
N ARG A 352 -4.71 6.10 -10.00
CA ARG A 352 -4.73 6.98 -8.82
C ARG A 352 -3.45 7.81 -8.70
N GLN A 353 -2.29 7.21 -8.93
CA GLN A 353 -0.99 7.90 -8.89
C GLN A 353 -0.93 9.08 -9.88
N ILE A 354 -1.33 8.85 -11.13
CA ILE A 354 -1.27 9.90 -12.16
C ILE A 354 -2.40 10.91 -12.03
N ASN A 355 -3.55 10.53 -11.44
CA ASN A 355 -4.75 11.38 -11.36
C ASN A 355 -4.46 12.76 -10.79
N GLY A 356 -3.73 12.85 -9.67
CA GLY A 356 -3.40 14.13 -9.03
C GLY A 356 -2.44 15.01 -9.83
N GLN A 357 -1.86 14.49 -10.91
CA GLN A 357 -0.91 15.19 -11.77
C GLN A 357 -1.53 15.63 -13.11
N LEU A 358 -2.69 15.07 -13.46
CA LEU A 358 -3.41 15.42 -14.68
C LEU A 358 -4.13 16.75 -14.49
N TRP A 359 -4.13 17.54 -15.56
CA TRP A 359 -5.01 18.67 -15.73
C TRP A 359 -6.48 18.24 -15.68
N PHE A 360 -6.82 17.13 -16.34
CA PHE A 360 -8.17 16.54 -16.28
C PHE A 360 -8.25 15.40 -15.27
N ALA A 361 -8.14 15.76 -13.98
CA ALA A 361 -8.25 14.84 -12.85
C ALA A 361 -9.72 14.54 -12.48
N GLY A 362 -9.99 13.32 -12.01
CA GLY A 362 -11.25 12.95 -11.36
C GLY A 362 -11.13 12.91 -9.83
N GLU A 363 -12.20 12.53 -9.12
CA GLU A 363 -12.21 12.54 -7.64
C GLU A 363 -11.22 11.57 -6.99
N GLN A 364 -11.03 10.37 -7.56
CA GLN A 364 -10.09 9.37 -7.05
C GLN A 364 -9.23 8.74 -8.15
N THR A 365 -9.81 8.55 -9.33
CA THR A 365 -9.13 8.13 -10.55
C THR A 365 -9.47 9.11 -11.66
N PRO A 366 -8.70 9.14 -12.76
CA PRO A 366 -9.04 9.94 -13.91
C PRO A 366 -10.41 9.49 -14.45
N PRO A 367 -11.11 10.37 -15.19
CA PRO A 367 -12.41 10.02 -15.77
C PRO A 367 -12.35 8.72 -16.57
N GLU A 368 -13.43 7.95 -16.52
CA GLU A 368 -13.47 6.62 -17.12
C GLU A 368 -13.08 6.67 -18.62
N GLY A 369 -12.13 5.84 -19.01
CA GLY A 369 -11.60 5.80 -20.38
C GLY A 369 -10.59 6.89 -20.74
N TYR A 370 -10.38 7.91 -19.91
CA TYR A 370 -9.48 9.04 -20.22
C TYR A 370 -8.02 8.60 -20.36
N THR A 371 -7.54 7.77 -19.43
CA THR A 371 -6.17 7.21 -19.50
C THR A 371 -5.97 6.31 -20.71
N GLY A 372 -6.97 5.48 -21.03
CA GLY A 372 -6.96 4.66 -22.25
C GLY A 372 -6.93 5.50 -23.53
N PHE A 373 -7.62 6.64 -23.54
CA PHE A 373 -7.56 7.62 -24.63
C PHE A 373 -6.16 8.24 -24.78
N LEU A 374 -5.55 8.70 -23.68
CA LEU A 374 -4.19 9.26 -23.73
C LEU A 374 -3.15 8.23 -24.21
N LEU A 375 -3.26 6.97 -23.78
CA LEU A 375 -2.39 5.89 -24.26
C LEU A 375 -2.62 5.58 -25.73
N SER A 376 -3.86 5.60 -26.19
CA SER A 376 -4.19 5.43 -27.61
C SER A 376 -3.62 6.57 -28.45
N LEU A 377 -3.63 7.81 -27.94
CA LEU A 377 -2.97 8.95 -28.57
C LEU A 377 -1.45 8.76 -28.64
N ALA A 378 -0.81 8.39 -27.53
CA ALA A 378 0.63 8.10 -27.49
C ALA A 378 1.04 7.01 -28.48
N LEU A 379 0.21 5.96 -28.60
CA LEU A 379 0.40 4.87 -29.56
C LEU A 379 0.24 5.35 -31.01
N MET A 380 -0.82 6.12 -31.30
CA MET A 380 -1.07 6.66 -32.65
C MET A 380 0.04 7.59 -33.14
N VAL A 381 0.66 8.35 -32.22
CA VAL A 381 1.78 9.25 -32.53
C VAL A 381 3.12 8.50 -32.56
N GLY A 382 3.14 7.21 -32.21
CA GLY A 382 4.33 6.35 -32.25
C GLY A 382 5.32 6.62 -31.10
N ILE A 383 4.84 7.15 -29.98
CA ILE A 383 5.66 7.44 -28.80
C ILE A 383 5.82 6.21 -27.89
N ILE A 384 4.83 5.30 -27.92
CA ILE A 384 4.85 4.04 -27.16
C ILE A 384 4.56 2.86 -28.09
N GLU A 385 5.07 1.69 -27.73
CA GLU A 385 4.76 0.43 -28.39
C GLU A 385 3.84 -0.43 -27.49
N PRO A 386 2.95 -1.25 -28.07
CA PRO A 386 2.12 -2.18 -27.29
C PRO A 386 2.99 -3.17 -26.52
N GLY A 387 2.63 -3.47 -25.27
CA GLY A 387 3.27 -4.55 -24.53
C GLY A 387 3.10 -5.90 -25.25
N THR A 388 4.17 -6.70 -25.32
CA THR A 388 4.09 -8.05 -25.89
C THR A 388 3.24 -8.95 -24.99
N LYS A 389 2.17 -9.49 -25.55
CA LYS A 389 1.35 -10.51 -24.87
C LYS A 389 2.26 -11.71 -24.54
N PRO A 390 2.32 -12.22 -23.29
CA PRO A 390 2.92 -13.52 -23.07
C PRO A 390 2.19 -14.51 -23.98
N ALA A 391 2.95 -15.25 -24.79
CA ALA A 391 2.39 -16.23 -25.70
C ALA A 391 1.42 -17.11 -24.91
N ARG A 392 0.13 -17.09 -25.27
CA ARG A 392 -0.81 -18.10 -24.80
C ARG A 392 -0.17 -19.43 -25.10
N SER A 393 0.26 -20.14 -24.05
CA SER A 393 0.70 -21.52 -24.16
C SER A 393 -0.41 -22.28 -24.89
N GLY A 394 -0.13 -22.66 -26.13
CA GLY A 394 -1.02 -23.46 -26.94
C GLY A 394 -1.12 -24.84 -26.31
N ALA A 395 -2.20 -25.06 -25.57
CA ALA A 395 -2.70 -26.39 -25.27
C ALA A 395 -4.06 -26.53 -25.97
N ASP A 396 -4.01 -26.53 -27.30
CA ASP A 396 -4.98 -27.25 -28.13
C ASP A 396 -4.20 -28.40 -28.77
N LYS A 397 -4.26 -29.57 -28.13
CA LYS A 397 -4.17 -30.90 -28.72
C LYS A 397 -4.68 -31.95 -27.75
#